data_AF-A0A925M2H6-F1
#
_entry.id   AF-A0A925M2H6-F1
#
_cell.length_a   1.000
_cell.length_b   1.000
_cell.length_c   1.000
_cell.angle_alpha   90.00
_cell.angle_beta   90.00
_cell.angle_gamma   90.00
#
_symmetry.space_group_name_H-M   'P 1'
#
loop_
_entity.id
_entity.type
_entity.pdbx_description
1 polymer ?
#
loop_
_entity_poly.entity_id
_entity_poly.type
_entity_poly.pdbx_seq_one_letter_code
_entity_poly.pdbx_strand_id
1 'polypeptide(L)'
;EGEWLEVRSRRGFARFPAKVTTAIAPKTVFVPMHWGALWANNAEANALTHPEACPDSHQPELKACAVQLVPILPESNPSGAVPTAENVGQLSPPLFV
;
A
#
# COMPACT_ATOMS: atom_id res chain seq x y z
N GLU A 1 9.66 -11.17 -3.11
CA GLU A 1 10.39 -9.96 -2.69
C GLU A 1 10.45 -8.99 -3.87
N GLY A 2 10.11 -7.71 -3.69
CA GLY A 2 10.23 -6.67 -4.71
C GLY A 2 9.17 -6.66 -5.82
N GLU A 3 8.37 -7.71 -5.96
CA GLU A 3 7.28 -7.76 -6.95
C GLU A 3 6.18 -6.75 -6.64
N TRP A 4 5.64 -6.12 -7.68
CA TRP A 4 4.53 -5.19 -7.53
C TRP A 4 3.21 -5.94 -7.40
N LEU A 5 2.47 -5.57 -6.37
CA LEU A 5 1.15 -6.13 -6.08
C LEU A 5 0.10 -5.03 -6.09
N GLU A 6 -1.02 -5.29 -6.74
CA GLU A 6 -2.25 -4.57 -6.46
C GLU A 6 -2.96 -5.25 -5.29
N VAL A 7 -3.15 -4.49 -4.22
CA VAL A 7 -3.95 -4.86 -3.06
C VAL A 7 -5.34 -4.33 -3.30
N ARG A 8 -6.32 -5.21 -3.40
CA ARG A 8 -7.70 -4.85 -3.71
C ARG A 8 -8.63 -5.20 -2.56
N SER A 9 -9.51 -4.28 -2.19
CA SER A 9 -10.63 -4.52 -1.30
C SER A 9 -11.95 -4.34 -2.04
N ARG A 10 -13.09 -4.54 -1.37
CA ARG A 10 -14.41 -4.19 -1.91
C ARG A 10 -14.59 -2.68 -2.19
N ARG A 11 -13.73 -1.82 -1.65
CA ARG A 11 -13.89 -0.36 -1.62
C ARG A 11 -12.94 0.37 -2.59
N GLY A 12 -11.90 -0.32 -3.05
CA GLY A 12 -10.86 0.28 -3.88
C GLY A 12 -9.61 -0.60 -3.93
N PHE A 13 -8.53 -0.03 -4.43
CA PHE A 13 -7.23 -0.71 -4.55
C PHE A 13 -6.08 0.25 -4.26
N ALA A 14 -4.93 -0.32 -3.94
CA ALA A 14 -3.66 0.37 -3.82
C ALA A 14 -2.52 -0.55 -4.27
N ARG A 15 -1.37 0.01 -4.67
CA ARG A 15 -0.27 -0.73 -5.30
C ARG A 15 1.03 -0.52 -4.53
N PHE A 16 1.71 -1.63 -4.26
CA PHE A 16 2.91 -1.63 -3.44
C PHE A 16 3.91 -2.70 -3.91
N PRO A 17 5.22 -2.45 -3.82
CA PRO A 17 6.21 -3.51 -3.86
C PRO A 17 6.07 -4.41 -2.61
N ALA A 18 6.11 -5.72 -2.82
CA ALA A 18 6.05 -6.71 -1.76
C ALA A 18 7.38 -6.82 -0.99
N LYS A 19 7.30 -6.81 0.33
CA LYS A 19 8.39 -7.13 1.24
C LYS A 19 8.00 -8.35 2.07
N VAL A 20 8.61 -9.49 1.77
CA VAL A 20 8.27 -10.77 2.41
C VAL A 20 8.97 -10.86 3.75
N THR A 21 8.21 -11.13 4.81
CA THR A 21 8.75 -11.21 6.18
C THR A 21 8.02 -12.22 7.03
N THR A 22 8.75 -12.87 7.94
CA THR A 22 8.15 -13.75 8.96
C THR A 22 7.74 -13.00 10.24
N ALA A 23 7.91 -11.67 10.26
CA ALA A 23 7.61 -10.82 11.41
C ALA A 23 6.11 -10.49 11.58
N ILE A 24 5.27 -10.85 10.60
CA ILE A 24 3.81 -10.65 10.65
C ILE A 24 3.08 -11.99 10.66
N ALA A 25 1.83 -11.99 11.12
CA ALA A 25 1.04 -13.21 11.21
C ALA A 25 0.69 -13.76 9.81
N PRO A 26 0.71 -15.08 9.61
CA PRO A 26 0.26 -15.67 8.35
C PRO A 26 -1.14 -15.20 7.96
N LYS A 27 -1.37 -14.97 6.66
CA LYS A 27 -2.64 -14.47 6.09
C LYS A 27 -3.00 -13.04 6.50
N THR A 28 -2.04 -12.28 7.01
CA THR A 28 -2.18 -10.83 7.21
C THR A 28 -1.20 -10.10 6.31
N VAL A 29 -1.54 -8.87 5.95
CA VAL A 29 -0.61 -7.94 5.31
C VAL A 29 -0.56 -6.66 6.11
N PHE A 30 0.56 -5.95 6.05
CA PHE A 30 0.74 -4.68 6.72
C PHE A 30 1.23 -3.61 5.75
N VAL A 31 0.61 -2.42 5.78
CA VAL A 31 0.97 -1.25 4.98
C VAL A 31 1.03 -0.03 5.89
N PRO A 32 2.15 0.72 5.92
CA PRO A 32 2.21 1.99 6.62
C PRO A 32 1.39 3.07 5.90
N MET A 33 0.57 3.82 6.64
CA MET A 33 -0.41 4.76 6.07
C MET A 33 0.14 6.14 5.73
N HIS A 34 1.41 6.42 6.03
CA HIS A 34 2.00 7.75 5.84
C HIS A 34 2.44 7.99 4.39
N TRP A 35 2.39 6.98 3.53
CA TRP A 35 2.58 7.10 2.10
C TRP A 35 1.23 7.14 1.37
N GLY A 36 1.16 7.96 0.32
CA GLY A 36 -0.03 8.22 -0.49
C GLY A 36 0.37 8.95 -1.78
N ALA A 37 -0.56 9.71 -2.38
CA ALA A 37 -0.39 10.36 -3.69
C ALA A 37 0.91 11.16 -3.89
N LEU A 38 1.49 11.72 -2.82
CA LEU A 38 2.73 12.49 -2.90
C LEU A 38 3.97 11.63 -3.18
N TRP A 39 3.90 10.31 -2.94
CA TRP A 39 5.04 9.39 -3.04
C TRP A 39 4.91 8.39 -4.19
N ALA A 40 3.69 7.97 -4.52
CA ALA A 40 3.42 7.05 -5.62
C ALA A 40 1.95 7.08 -6.05
N ASN A 41 1.69 6.70 -7.31
CA ASN A 41 0.34 6.52 -7.82
C ASN A 41 -0.35 5.36 -7.10
N ASN A 42 -1.58 5.59 -6.63
CA ASN A 42 -2.40 4.58 -5.96
C ASN A 42 -1.72 3.95 -4.73
N ALA A 43 -1.04 4.75 -3.90
CA ALA A 43 -0.33 4.27 -2.72
C ALA A 43 -1.08 4.52 -1.40
N GLU A 44 -2.32 5.00 -1.44
CA GLU A 44 -3.10 5.36 -0.27
C GLU A 44 -3.70 4.11 0.39
N ALA A 45 -3.15 3.69 1.54
CA ALA A 45 -3.71 2.58 2.31
C ALA A 45 -5.19 2.80 2.67
N ASN A 46 -5.61 4.05 2.87
CA ASN A 46 -6.99 4.41 3.20
C ASN A 46 -7.99 4.10 2.08
N ALA A 47 -7.54 3.96 0.82
CA ALA A 47 -8.41 3.56 -0.30
C ALA A 47 -8.97 2.13 -0.13
N LEU A 48 -8.38 1.34 0.77
CA LEU A 48 -8.82 -0.02 1.09
C LEU A 48 -9.86 -0.06 2.22
N THR A 49 -9.95 1.02 3.01
CA THR A 49 -10.74 1.09 4.25
C THR A 49 -12.05 1.85 4.07
N HIS A 50 -12.93 1.84 5.08
CA HIS A 50 -14.20 2.57 5.05
C HIS A 50 -14.12 3.88 5.84
N PRO A 51 -15.08 4.80 5.63
CA PRO A 51 -15.11 6.07 6.33
C PRO A 51 -15.85 6.03 7.68
N GLU A 52 -16.37 4.87 8.09
CA GLU A 52 -17.12 4.78 9.37
C GLU A 52 -16.25 5.18 10.57
N ALA A 53 -16.90 5.84 11.52
CA ALA A 53 -16.32 6.26 12.78
C ALA A 53 -17.19 5.81 13.94
N CYS A 54 -16.57 5.59 15.10
CA CYS A 54 -17.29 5.28 16.33
C CYS A 54 -18.28 6.42 16.65
N PRO A 55 -19.58 6.12 16.88
CA PRO A 55 -20.60 7.15 17.06
C PRO A 55 -20.39 8.01 18.31
N ASP A 56 -19.72 7.49 19.34
CA ASP A 56 -19.49 8.21 20.60
C ASP A 56 -18.18 9.01 20.59
N SER A 57 -17.09 8.40 20.14
CA SER A 57 -15.75 9.00 20.20
C SER A 57 -15.34 9.72 18.91
N HIS A 58 -16.08 9.48 17.82
CA HIS A 58 -15.78 9.94 16.46
C HIS A 58 -14.41 9.47 15.95
N GLN A 59 -13.80 8.48 16.60
CA GLN A 59 -12.57 7.86 16.12
C GLN A 59 -12.89 7.05 14.86
N PRO A 60 -12.11 7.20 13.78
CA PRO A 60 -12.22 6.33 12.63
C PRO A 60 -12.09 4.87 13.07
N GLU A 61 -12.92 4.00 12.51
CA GLU A 61 -12.80 2.57 12.79
C GLU A 61 -11.42 2.02 12.38
N LEU A 62 -11.05 0.87 12.97
CA LEU A 62 -9.74 0.25 12.78
C LEU A 62 -9.38 0.11 11.29
N LYS A 63 -8.11 0.38 10.95
CA LYS A 63 -7.59 0.27 9.58
C LYS A 63 -7.32 -1.20 9.19
N ALA A 64 -8.32 -2.05 9.39
CA ALA A 64 -8.30 -3.45 9.03
C ALA A 64 -9.39 -3.70 7.99
N CYS A 65 -9.05 -4.41 6.91
CA CYS A 65 -10.02 -4.80 5.90
C CYS A 65 -9.59 -6.11 5.25
N ALA A 66 -10.57 -6.85 4.73
CA ALA A 66 -10.29 -8.00 3.87
C ALA A 66 -9.78 -7.51 2.51
N VAL A 67 -8.68 -8.08 2.05
CA VAL A 67 -8.04 -7.74 0.78
C VAL A 67 -7.70 -8.99 -0.02
N GLN A 68 -7.56 -8.81 -1.32
CA GLN A 68 -6.98 -9.75 -2.27
C GLN A 68 -5.67 -9.17 -2.80
N LEU A 69 -4.64 -10.02 -2.92
CA LEU A 69 -3.38 -9.66 -3.54
C LEU A 69 -3.38 -10.13 -5.00
N VAL A 70 -3.05 -9.24 -5.92
CA VAL A 70 -2.95 -9.52 -7.35
C VAL A 70 -1.57 -9.10 -7.85
N PRO A 71 -0.74 -10.03 -8.36
CA PRO A 71 0.51 -9.66 -9.01
C PRO A 71 0.26 -8.78 -10.24
N ILE A 72 1.05 -7.71 -10.37
CA ILE A 72 0.98 -6.81 -11.51
C ILE A 72 2.37 -6.56 -12.09
N LEU A 73 2.41 -6.23 -13.38
CA LEU A 73 3.62 -5.66 -13.97
C LEU A 73 3.79 -4.24 -13.43
N PRO A 74 5.02 -3.81 -13.06
CA PRO A 74 5.26 -2.42 -12.72
C PRO A 74 4.86 -1.53 -13.90
N GLU A 75 4.14 -0.44 -13.64
CA GLU A 75 3.84 0.54 -14.67
C GLU A 75 5.16 1.09 -15.23
N SER A 76 5.33 1.01 -16.56
CA SER A 76 6.41 1.71 -17.25
C SER A 76 6.11 3.20 -17.16
N ASN A 77 6.83 3.91 -16.29
CA ASN A 77 6.68 5.35 -16.10
C ASN A 77 6.81 6.08 -17.47
N PRO A 78 5.77 6.77 -18.01
CA PRO A 78 5.88 7.47 -19.28
C PRO A 78 6.66 8.80 -19.19
N SER A 79 7.14 9.18 -18.00
CA SER A 79 8.00 10.34 -17.82
C SER A 79 9.44 9.90 -17.60
N GLY A 80 10.31 10.26 -18.53
CA GLY A 80 11.75 9.94 -18.58
C GLY A 80 12.60 10.58 -17.48
N ALA A 81 12.18 10.47 -16.22
CA ALA A 81 13.05 10.64 -15.07
C ALA A 81 13.18 9.28 -14.39
N VAL A 82 14.27 8.59 -14.69
CA VAL A 82 14.78 7.51 -13.82
C VAL A 82 15.24 8.22 -12.55
N PRO A 83 14.65 7.97 -11.37
CA PRO A 83 15.31 8.33 -10.14
C PRO A 83 16.57 7.46 -10.07
N THR A 84 17.73 8.04 -10.38
CA THR A 84 19.01 7.38 -10.12
C THR A 84 19.06 7.04 -8.63
N ALA A 85 19.53 5.84 -8.30
CA ALA A 85 19.55 5.27 -6.95
C ALA A 85 20.33 6.09 -5.88
N GLU A 86 20.83 7.27 -6.23
CA GLU A 86 21.74 8.08 -5.42
C GLU A 86 21.13 9.38 -4.86
N ASN A 87 19.83 9.69 -5.07
CA ASN A 87 19.31 11.00 -4.63
C ASN A 87 17.95 11.06 -3.92
N VAL A 88 17.38 9.93 -3.50
CA VAL A 88 16.31 9.92 -2.48
C VAL A 88 16.52 8.67 -1.65
N GLY A 89 16.60 8.81 -0.32
CA GLY A 89 16.49 7.67 0.58
C GLY A 89 15.28 6.82 0.17
N GLN A 90 15.59 5.64 -0.32
CA GLN A 90 14.75 4.65 -0.99
C GLN A 90 13.51 4.28 -0.17
N LEU A 91 12.38 4.96 -0.38
CA LEU A 91 11.12 4.67 0.31
C LEU A 91 9.98 4.55 -0.69
N SER A 92 10.01 3.50 -1.52
CA SER A 92 8.77 2.98 -2.10
C SER A 92 7.96 2.35 -0.96
N PRO A 93 6.66 2.64 -0.82
CA PRO A 93 5.86 2.14 0.30
C PRO A 93 5.77 0.62 0.26
N PRO A 94 6.41 -0.12 1.17
CA PRO A 94 6.38 -1.57 1.12
C PRO A 94 5.04 -2.10 1.65
N LEU A 95 4.52 -3.12 0.98
CA LEU A 95 3.52 -4.02 1.52
C LEU A 95 4.24 -5.19 2.18
N PHE A 96 4.12 -5.32 3.49
CA PHE A 96 4.66 -6.45 4.22
C PHE A 96 3.71 -7.65 4.07
N VAL A 97 4.26 -8.76 3.60
CA VAL A 97 3.58 -10.04 3.33
C VAL A 97 4.22 -11.15 4.14
#